data_AF-A0A6N3CRH4-F1
#
_entry.id   AF-A0A6N3CRH4-F1
#
_cell.length_a   1.000
_cell.length_b   1.000
_cell.length_c   1.000
_cell.angle_alpha   90.00
_cell.angle_beta   90.00
_cell.angle_gamma   90.00
#
_symmetry.space_group_name_H-M   'P 1'
#
loop_
_entity.id
_entity.type
_entity.pdbx_description
1 polymer ?
#
loop_
_entity_poly.entity_id
_entity_poly.type
_entity_poly.pdbx_seq_one_letter_code
_entity_poly.pdbx_strand_id
1 'polypeptide(L)' 'MAENAVYLLMTALIRNFYKTIIRKLNVKDFGLSISSRIKTFVFKYISVAAKWIRTSRTYVLNIYTENPAYKIAFQQDFG' A
#
# COMPACT_ATOMS: atom_id res chain seq x y z
N MET A 1 2.61 -27.77 -15.58
CA MET A 1 3.59 -27.72 -14.46
C MET A 1 4.17 -26.31 -14.26
N ALA A 2 4.48 -25.57 -15.33
CA ALA A 2 4.96 -24.18 -15.25
C ALA A 2 3.94 -23.19 -14.63
N GLU A 3 2.64 -23.36 -14.86
CA GLU A 3 1.59 -22.52 -14.27
C GLU A 3 1.61 -22.54 -12.73
N ASN A 4 1.85 -23.72 -12.14
CA ASN A 4 1.98 -23.86 -10.68
C ASN A 4 3.23 -23.14 -10.14
N ALA A 5 4.31 -23.11 -10.92
CA ALA A 5 5.52 -22.38 -10.55
C ALA A 5 5.29 -20.86 -10.57
N VAL A 6 4.61 -20.34 -11.59
CA VAL A 6 4.24 -18.91 -11.67
C VAL A 6 3.35 -18.52 -10.49
N TYR A 7 2.34 -19.33 -10.15
CA TYR A 7 1.48 -19.06 -9.00
C TYR A 7 2.26 -18.99 -7.68
N LEU A 8 3.18 -19.92 -7.45
CA LEU A 8 4.04 -19.92 -6.27
C LEU A 8 4.98 -18.71 -6.23
N LEU A 9 5.57 -18.32 -7.36
CA LEU A 9 6.42 -17.13 -7.47
C LEU A 9 5.62 -15.86 -7.16
N MET A 10 4.44 -15.69 -7.77
CA MET A 10 3.56 -14.55 -7.50
C MET A 10 3.15 -14.49 -6.02
N THR A 11 2.83 -15.65 -5.43
CA THR A 11 2.47 -15.74 -4.01
C THR A 11 3.64 -15.37 -3.10
N ALA A 12 4.85 -15.81 -3.43
CA ALA A 12 6.07 -15.47 -2.68
C ALA A 12 6.39 -13.97 -2.77
N LEU A 13 6.30 -13.39 -3.96
CA LEU A 13 6.52 -11.95 -4.18
C LEU A 13 5.54 -11.11 -3.37
N ILE A 14 4.24 -11.40 -3.48
CA ILE A 14 3.18 -10.70 -2.73
C ILE A 14 3.43 -10.82 -1.22
N ARG A 15 3.79 -12.02 -0.74
CA ARG A 15 4.02 -12.25 0.69
C ARG A 15 5.26 -11.51 1.20
N ASN A 16 6.34 -11.46 0.43
CA ASN A 16 7.54 -10.73 0.77
C ASN A 16 7.29 -9.22 0.79
N PHE A 17 6.58 -8.70 -0.21
CA PHE A 17 6.18 -7.30 -0.29
C PHE A 17 5.35 -6.88 0.94
N TYR A 18 4.29 -7.63 1.24
CA TYR A 18 3.45 -7.40 2.41
C TYR A 18 4.27 -7.40 3.72
N LYS A 19 5.17 -8.40 3.91
CA LYS A 19 6.02 -8.48 5.11
C LYS A 19 6.95 -7.28 5.25
N THR A 20 7.50 -6.79 4.15
CA THR A 20 8.39 -5.62 4.18
C THR A 20 7.63 -4.36 4.55
N ILE A 21 6.49 -4.10 3.92
CA ILE A 21 5.70 -2.89 4.20
C ILE A 21 5.18 -2.92 5.64
N ILE A 22 4.58 -4.02 6.10
CA ILE A 22 3.96 -4.06 7.42
C ILE A 22 4.95 -3.91 8.59
N ARG A 23 6.24 -4.16 8.34
CA ARG A 23 7.33 -3.94 9.31
C ARG A 23 7.85 -2.51 9.33
N LYS A 24 7.81 -1.82 8.19
CA LYS A 24 8.29 -0.43 8.05
C LYS A 24 7.22 0.60 8.36
N LEU A 25 5.95 0.25 8.14
CA LEU A 25 4.80 1.12 8.37
C LEU A 25 4.48 1.22 9.87
N ASN A 26 4.06 2.40 10.32
CA ASN A 26 3.38 2.53 11.61
C ASN A 26 1.95 1.97 11.50
N VAL A 27 1.81 0.65 11.65
CA VAL A 27 0.56 -0.08 11.39
C VAL A 27 -0.64 0.39 12.22
N LYS A 28 -0.40 0.96 13.41
CA LYS A 28 -1.47 1.42 14.31
C LYS A 28 -2.28 2.56 13.68
N ASP A 29 -1.62 3.44 12.95
CA ASP A 29 -2.24 4.60 12.30
C ASP A 29 -3.23 4.19 11.21
N PHE A 30 -3.11 2.96 10.69
CA PHE A 30 -3.97 2.38 9.66
C PHE A 30 -4.95 1.33 10.23
N GLY A 31 -5.06 1.22 11.55
CA GLY A 31 -5.90 0.21 12.21
C GLY A 31 -5.47 -1.23 11.90
N LEU A 32 -4.16 -1.43 11.70
CA LEU A 32 -3.52 -2.71 11.43
C LEU A 32 -2.57 -3.09 12.58
N SER A 33 -2.24 -4.38 12.62
CA SER A 33 -1.20 -4.95 13.48
C SER A 33 -0.17 -5.67 12.62
N ILE A 34 1.05 -5.86 13.13
CA ILE A 34 2.11 -6.61 12.41
C ILE A 34 1.68 -8.05 12.08
N SER A 35 0.79 -8.63 12.89
CA SER A 35 0.21 -9.96 12.71
C SER A 35 -1.07 -9.99 11.85
N SER A 36 -1.54 -8.84 11.36
CA SER A 36 -2.79 -8.74 10.58
C SER A 36 -2.69 -9.51 9.27
N ARG A 37 -3.72 -10.29 8.93
CA ARG A 37 -3.75 -11.08 7.69
C ARG A 37 -3.62 -10.20 6.44
N ILE A 38 -3.03 -10.75 5.37
CA ILE A 38 -2.83 -10.01 4.11
C ILE A 38 -4.12 -9.44 3.51
N LYS A 39 -5.25 -10.17 3.62
CA LYS A 39 -6.55 -9.68 3.14
C LYS A 39 -6.98 -8.41 3.86
N THR A 40 -6.76 -8.34 5.17
CA THR A 40 -7.05 -7.16 5.98
C THR A 40 -6.13 -6.00 5.62
N PHE A 41 -4.84 -6.28 5.38
CA PHE A 41 -3.90 -5.28 4.88
C PHE A 41 -4.35 -4.71 3.52
N VAL A 42 -4.73 -5.57 2.56
CA VAL A 42 -5.20 -5.11 1.26
C VAL A 42 -6.42 -4.20 1.42
N PHE A 43 -7.43 -4.64 2.18
CA PHE A 43 -8.66 -3.88 2.34
C PHE A 43 -8.47 -2.54 3.07
N LYS A 44 -7.69 -2.52 4.16
CA LYS A 44 -7.51 -1.31 4.97
C LYS A 44 -6.45 -0.34 4.45
N TYR A 45 -5.39 -0.86 3.81
CA TYR A 45 -4.22 -0.08 3.41
C TYR A 45 -4.13 0.16 1.90
N ILE A 46 -4.40 -0.87 1.08
CA ILE A 46 -4.20 -0.80 -0.38
C ILE A 46 -5.44 -0.31 -1.11
N SER A 47 -6.64 -0.75 -0.71
CA SER A 47 -7.90 -0.49 -1.41
C SER A 47 -8.47 0.92 -1.18
N VAL A 48 -7.65 1.89 -0.79
CA VAL A 48 -8.09 3.28 -0.62
C VAL A 48 -8.23 3.95 -1.99
N ALA A 49 -9.31 4.73 -2.15
CA ALA A 49 -9.55 5.48 -3.37
C ALA A 49 -8.45 6.53 -3.60
N ALA A 50 -7.82 6.48 -4.78
CA ALA A 50 -6.81 7.45 -5.17
C ALA A 50 -6.91 7.77 -6.66
N LYS A 51 -6.46 8.97 -7.04
CA LYS A 51 -6.46 9.44 -8.42
C LYS A 51 -5.19 10.23 -8.71
N TRP A 52 -4.56 9.92 -9.84
CA TRP A 52 -3.50 10.77 -10.39
C TRP A 52 -4.13 12.02 -11.00
N ILE A 53 -3.76 13.19 -10.49
CA ILE A 53 -4.22 14.49 -10.95
C ILE A 53 -3.02 15.25 -11.52
N ARG A 54 -3.20 15.87 -12.69
CA ARG A 54 -2.17 16.74 -13.27
C ARG A 54 -2.24 18.10 -12.58
N THR A 55 -1.20 18.45 -11.85
CA THR A 55 -1.04 19.76 -11.23
C THR A 55 0.13 20.47 -11.92
N SER A 56 -0.17 21.53 -12.67
CA SER A 56 0.82 22.26 -13.48
C SER A 56 1.59 21.33 -14.44
N ARG A 57 2.83 20.98 -14.10
CA ARG A 57 3.75 20.18 -14.93
C ARG A 57 3.95 18.75 -14.41
N THR A 58 3.39 18.38 -13.26
CA THR A 58 3.57 17.06 -12.64
C THR A 58 2.24 16.33 -12.44
N TYR A 59 2.29 15.00 -12.46
CA TYR A 59 1.19 14.17 -11.98
C TYR A 59 1.40 13.89 -10.49
N VAL A 60 0.40 14.20 -9.69
CA VAL A 60 0.40 14.01 -8.23
C VAL A 60 -0.67 12.98 -7.89
N LEU A 61 -0.34 12.02 -7.04
CA LEU A 61 -1.31 11.05 -6.55
C LEU A 61 -2.13 11.69 -5.43
N ASN A 62 -3.41 11.93 -5.68
CA ASN A 62 -4.33 12.40 -4.65
C ASN A 62 -5.05 11.20 -4.02
N ILE A 63 -4.96 11.06 -2.70
CA ILE A 63 -5.57 9.96 -1.93
C ILE A 63 -6.81 10.49 -1.21
N TYR A 64 -7.96 9.89 -1.47
CA TYR A 64 -9.25 10.31 -0.91
C TYR A 64 -9.57 9.49 0.33
N THR A 65 -9.04 9.91 1.47
CA THR A 65 -9.28 9.28 2.76
C THR A 65 -9.32 10.31 3.88
N GLU A 66 -10.13 10.05 4.89
CA GLU A 66 -10.19 10.85 6.12
C GLU A 66 -9.00 10.57 7.05
N ASN A 67 -8.27 9.47 6.83
CA ASN A 67 -7.14 9.11 7.66
C ASN A 67 -5.91 9.97 7.32
N PRO A 68 -5.46 10.86 8.22
CA PRO A 68 -4.36 11.79 7.95
C PRO A 68 -3.01 11.07 7.76
N ALA A 69 -2.85 9.84 8.24
CA ALA A 69 -1.61 9.08 8.11
C ALA A 69 -1.22 8.81 6.64
N TYR A 70 -2.19 8.76 5.73
CA TYR A 70 -1.93 8.64 4.30
C TYR A 70 -1.26 9.88 3.70
N LYS A 71 -1.55 11.07 4.23
CA LYS A 71 -0.87 12.28 3.76
C LYS A 71 0.61 12.19 4.10
N ILE A 72 0.96 11.78 5.31
CA ILE A 72 2.36 11.64 5.74
C ILE A 72 3.07 10.53 4.94
N ALA A 73 2.41 9.39 4.74
CA ALA A 73 3.00 8.24 4.07
C ALA A 73 3.24 8.44 2.56
N PHE A 74 2.45 9.30 1.92
CA PHE A 74 2.46 9.49 0.46
C PHE A 74 2.67 10.95 0.04
N GLN A 75 2.97 11.86 0.97
CA GLN A 75 3.35 13.22 0.64
C GLN A 75 4.61 13.16 -0.21
N GLN A 76 4.48 13.59 -1.46
CA GLN A 76 5.64 13.94 -2.26
C GLN A 76 6.10 15.30 -1.76
N ASP A 77 7.31 15.38 -1.21
CA ASP A 77 7.97 16.66 -1.00
C ASP A 77 8.04 17.35 -2.37
N PHE A 78 7.21 18.38 -2.55
CA PHE A 78 7.43 19.34 -3.61
C PHE A 78 8.66 20.13 -3.18
N GLY A 79 9.82 19.76 -3.73
CA GLY A 79 11.05 20.52 -3.57
C GLY A 79 10.89 21.98 -4.00
#